data_AF-A0A1Q8BM50-F1
#
_entry.id   AF-A0A1Q8BM50-F1
#
_cell.length_a   1.000
_cell.length_b   1.000
_cell.length_c   1.000
_cell.angle_alpha   90.00
_cell.angle_beta   90.00
_cell.angle_gamma   90.00
#
_symmetry.space_group_name_H-M   'P 1'
#
loop_
_entity.id
_entity.type
_entity.pdbx_description
1 polymer ?
#
loop_
_entity_poly.entity_id
_entity_poly.type
_entity_poly.pdbx_seq_one_letter_code
_entity_poly.pdbx_strand_id
1 'polypeptide(L)'
;MHERIDEEMGASGIVAYVMTLLEQMVLVHLIRNILAMKPSLLRRIFFIKDGPLAFFGLVAPLYRPMRELIEHLLSEPGGPSGPTIRVAGLEKSGAFVEHAAAIQDRVRSGSFLVLGDAYIRKYVVPADESGTTYGQNTYYGQKVFFRAPGGEMHVATIPGRSYSANPKPEDLPHLNEILALIGELRCSMYDNALIPVALANKLVSLSDFPSQRILTAFARQTAKT
;
A
#
# COMPACT_ATOMS: atom_id res chain seq x y z
N MET A 1 -13.57 26.18 -2.25
CA MET A 1 -13.80 25.23 -1.13
C MET A 1 -15.30 25.19 -0.80
N HIS A 2 -16.15 24.95 -1.82
CA HIS A 2 -17.60 24.75 -1.64
C HIS A 2 -18.28 24.12 -2.87
N GLU A 3 -17.53 23.57 -3.83
CA GLU A 3 -18.14 22.87 -4.96
C GLU A 3 -17.49 21.50 -5.08
N ARG A 4 -18.34 20.48 -5.14
CA ARG A 4 -18.06 19.04 -5.15
C ARG A 4 -17.88 18.40 -3.78
N ILE A 5 -18.91 18.58 -2.95
CA ILE A 5 -19.41 17.47 -2.14
C ILE A 5 -20.24 16.63 -3.12
N ASP A 6 -19.66 15.56 -3.65
CA ASP A 6 -20.49 14.49 -4.24
C ASP A 6 -21.32 13.92 -3.08
N GLU A 7 -22.64 14.03 -3.18
CA GLU A 7 -23.60 13.60 -2.14
C GLU A 7 -23.57 12.08 -1.86
N GLU A 8 -22.75 11.29 -2.56
CA GLU A 8 -22.54 9.87 -2.27
C GLU A 8 -21.35 9.57 -1.35
N MET A 9 -20.37 10.47 -1.22
CA MET A 9 -19.21 10.29 -0.34
C MET A 9 -19.29 11.31 0.79
N GLY A 10 -20.07 10.98 1.83
CA GLY A 10 -20.15 11.78 3.05
C GLY A 10 -18.80 11.95 3.77
N ALA A 11 -18.83 12.39 5.04
CA ALA A 11 -17.63 12.63 5.86
C ALA A 11 -16.61 11.47 5.87
N SER A 12 -17.05 10.23 5.64
CA SER A 12 -16.20 9.04 5.51
C SER A 12 -15.17 9.12 4.38
N GLY A 13 -15.53 9.71 3.22
CA GLY A 13 -14.64 9.82 2.07
C GLY A 13 -13.45 10.76 2.33
N ILE A 14 -13.74 11.90 2.96
CA ILE A 14 -12.71 12.88 3.37
C ILE A 14 -11.83 12.30 4.48
N VAL A 15 -12.42 11.57 5.44
CA VAL A 15 -11.66 10.93 6.52
C VAL A 15 -10.72 9.85 5.96
N ALA A 16 -11.21 8.95 5.10
CA ALA A 16 -10.38 7.91 4.48
C ALA A 16 -9.21 8.49 3.66
N TYR A 17 -9.48 9.61 2.99
CA TYR A 17 -8.49 10.37 2.26
C TYR A 17 -7.40 10.97 3.17
N VAL A 18 -7.79 11.65 4.27
CA VAL A 18 -6.83 12.21 5.24
C VAL A 18 -6.03 11.11 5.93
N MET A 19 -6.67 10.00 6.28
CA MET A 19 -6.00 8.84 6.87
C MET A 19 -4.92 8.27 5.95
N THR A 20 -5.25 8.06 4.67
CA THR A 20 -4.27 7.55 3.68
C THR A 20 -3.09 8.51 3.53
N LEU A 21 -3.34 9.82 3.51
CA LEU A 21 -2.26 10.82 3.46
C LEU A 21 -1.38 10.75 4.72
N LEU A 22 -1.97 10.69 5.91
CA LEU A 22 -1.24 10.63 7.17
C LEU A 22 -0.40 9.35 7.29
N GLU A 23 -0.92 8.19 6.89
CA GLU A 23 -0.16 6.94 6.85
C GLU A 23 1.11 7.07 5.98
N GLN A 24 0.96 7.68 4.81
CA GLN A 24 2.08 7.92 3.91
C GLN A 24 3.09 8.91 4.49
N MET A 25 2.62 9.96 5.18
CA MET A 25 3.52 10.92 5.85
C MET A 25 4.27 10.29 7.02
N VAL A 26 3.63 9.39 7.77
CA VAL A 26 4.29 8.59 8.82
C VAL A 26 5.36 7.69 8.20
N LEU A 27 5.06 7.01 7.09
CA LEU A 27 6.06 6.20 6.37
C LEU A 27 7.29 7.04 5.97
N VAL A 28 7.09 8.21 5.36
CA VAL A 28 8.18 9.12 4.98
C VAL A 28 8.98 9.57 6.20
N HIS A 29 8.29 9.92 7.29
CA HIS A 29 8.93 10.35 8.53
C HIS A 29 9.81 9.24 9.13
N LEU A 30 9.33 8.00 9.16
CA LEU A 30 10.09 6.84 9.62
C LEU A 30 11.34 6.61 8.77
N ILE A 31 11.19 6.61 7.44
CA ILE A 31 12.32 6.49 6.51
C ILE A 31 13.37 7.56 6.80
N ARG A 32 12.95 8.83 6.89
CA ARG A 32 13.85 9.95 7.17
C ARG A 32 14.60 9.78 8.50
N ASN A 33 13.91 9.39 9.57
CA ASN A 33 14.54 9.20 10.88
C ASN A 33 15.55 8.06 10.87
N ILE A 34 15.26 6.95 10.18
CA ILE A 34 16.19 5.83 10.04
C ILE A 34 17.44 6.27 9.26
N LEU A 35 17.27 7.02 8.17
CA LEU A 35 18.38 7.56 7.39
C LEU A 35 19.24 8.52 8.22
N ALA A 36 18.64 9.37 9.04
CA ALA A 36 19.36 10.30 9.92
C ALA A 36 20.13 9.58 11.03
N MET A 37 19.58 8.48 11.55
CA MET A 37 20.20 7.72 12.64
C MET A 37 21.30 6.78 12.13
N LYS A 38 20.98 5.92 11.17
CA LYS A 38 21.91 4.96 10.55
C LYS A 38 21.30 4.41 9.25
N PRO A 39 21.74 4.87 8.07
CA PRO A 39 21.15 4.49 6.78
C PRO A 39 21.08 2.98 6.52
N SER A 40 22.09 2.22 6.94
CA SER A 40 22.12 0.77 6.75
C SER A 40 21.04 0.00 7.50
N LEU A 41 20.39 0.60 8.51
CA LEU A 41 19.25 -0.02 9.18
C LEU A 41 18.04 -0.16 8.26
N LEU A 42 17.89 0.70 7.24
CA LEU A 42 16.77 0.62 6.32
C LEU A 42 16.75 -0.73 5.57
N ARG A 43 17.92 -1.32 5.31
CA ARG A 43 18.06 -2.65 4.70
C ARG A 43 17.47 -3.78 5.55
N ARG A 44 17.25 -3.56 6.85
CA ARG A 44 16.76 -4.57 7.79
C ARG A 44 15.27 -4.43 8.11
N ILE A 45 14.59 -3.49 7.45
CA ILE A 45 13.19 -3.16 7.72
C ILE A 45 12.38 -3.42 6.45
N PHE A 46 11.29 -4.17 6.62
CA PHE A 46 10.26 -4.32 5.61
C PHE A 46 9.05 -3.47 5.99
N PHE A 47 8.76 -2.45 5.20
CA PHE A 47 7.60 -1.59 5.40
C PHE A 47 6.38 -2.19 4.71
N ILE A 48 5.26 -2.24 5.41
CA ILE A 48 4.01 -2.70 4.84
C ILE A 48 2.93 -1.66 5.07
N LYS A 49 2.30 -1.25 3.99
CA LYS A 49 1.13 -0.37 4.02
C LYS A 49 -0.14 -1.20 3.85
N ASP A 50 -1.17 -0.88 4.63
CA ASP A 50 -2.54 -1.37 4.39
C ASP A 50 -3.14 -0.60 3.20
N GLY A 51 -3.47 -1.29 2.13
CA GLY A 51 -3.82 -0.70 0.84
C GLY A 51 -2.62 -0.39 -0.07
N PRO A 52 -2.88 0.18 -1.27
CA PRO A 52 -1.86 0.33 -2.29
C PRO A 52 -0.83 1.41 -1.95
N LEU A 53 0.36 1.27 -2.55
CA LEU A 53 1.38 2.32 -2.66
C LEU A 53 0.93 3.37 -3.69
N ALA A 54 -0.02 4.21 -3.29
CA ALA A 54 -0.60 5.24 -4.14
C ALA A 54 -1.09 6.47 -3.36
N PHE A 55 -1.23 7.57 -4.09
CA PHE A 55 -1.95 8.78 -3.69
C PHE A 55 -3.10 9.00 -4.68
N PHE A 56 -4.30 9.27 -4.17
CA PHE A 56 -5.50 9.51 -4.98
C PHE A 56 -6.06 10.90 -4.71
N GLY A 57 -7.00 11.34 -5.55
CA GLY A 57 -7.69 12.62 -5.38
C GLY A 57 -6.75 13.82 -5.41
N LEU A 58 -6.99 14.81 -4.54
CA LEU A 58 -6.26 16.08 -4.55
C LEU A 58 -4.77 15.95 -4.17
N VAL A 59 -4.38 14.90 -3.45
CA VAL A 59 -2.97 14.62 -3.08
C VAL A 59 -2.27 13.73 -4.09
N ALA A 60 -2.94 13.31 -5.17
CA ALA A 60 -2.32 12.49 -6.21
C ALA A 60 -0.92 13.00 -6.59
N PRO A 61 -0.66 14.30 -6.82
CA PRO A 61 0.68 14.81 -7.17
C PRO A 61 1.84 14.42 -6.23
N LEU A 62 1.56 14.03 -4.98
CA LEU A 62 2.58 13.49 -4.05
C LEU A 62 3.20 12.16 -4.52
N TYR A 63 2.61 11.49 -5.52
CA TYR A 63 3.24 10.35 -6.18
C TYR A 63 4.64 10.69 -6.70
N ARG A 64 4.88 11.93 -7.17
CA ARG A 64 6.17 12.35 -7.73
C ARG A 64 7.29 12.35 -6.69
N PRO A 65 7.23 13.15 -5.60
CA PRO A 65 8.29 13.15 -4.60
C PRO A 65 8.44 11.79 -3.91
N MET A 66 7.36 11.01 -3.77
CA MET A 66 7.45 9.66 -3.24
C MET A 66 8.22 8.73 -4.20
N ARG A 67 7.94 8.77 -5.50
CA ARG A 67 8.70 7.99 -6.50
C ARG A 67 10.18 8.37 -6.46
N GLU A 68 10.51 9.66 -6.47
CA GLU A 68 11.91 10.13 -6.41
C GLU A 68 12.65 9.59 -5.17
N LEU A 69 11.99 9.64 -4.00
CA LEU A 69 12.55 9.07 -2.76
C LEU A 69 12.80 7.56 -2.89
N ILE A 70 11.80 6.82 -3.38
CA ILE A 70 11.87 5.37 -3.50
C ILE A 70 12.91 4.95 -4.53
N GLU A 71 12.95 5.59 -5.70
CA GLU A 71 13.92 5.36 -6.76
C GLU A 71 15.34 5.61 -6.25
N HIS A 72 15.56 6.71 -5.51
CA HIS A 72 16.84 6.97 -4.86
C HIS A 72 17.26 5.83 -3.93
N LEU A 73 16.36 5.35 -3.05
CA LEU A 73 16.68 4.27 -2.11
C LEU A 73 16.91 2.91 -2.80
N LEU A 74 16.14 2.61 -3.86
CA LEU A 74 16.29 1.40 -4.67
C LEU A 74 17.52 1.42 -5.59
N SER A 75 18.15 2.58 -5.78
CA SER A 75 19.45 2.70 -6.43
C SER A 75 20.62 2.24 -5.55
N GLU A 76 20.34 1.89 -4.28
CA GLU A 76 21.33 1.44 -3.29
C GLU A 76 22.51 2.42 -3.12
N PRO A 77 22.25 3.69 -2.74
CA PRO A 77 23.31 4.68 -2.60
C PRO A 77 24.31 4.21 -1.54
N GLY A 78 25.60 4.20 -1.86
CA GLY A 78 26.62 3.64 -0.96
C GLY A 78 26.74 2.11 -0.99
N GLY A 79 26.13 1.44 -1.98
CA GLY A 79 26.29 0.00 -2.23
C GLY A 79 25.77 -0.86 -1.08
N PRO A 80 26.28 -2.10 -0.89
CA PRO A 80 25.80 -3.05 0.12
C PRO A 80 25.79 -2.51 1.56
N SER A 81 26.63 -1.53 1.87
CA SER A 81 26.73 -0.89 3.19
C SER A 81 25.81 0.33 3.37
N GLY A 82 25.22 0.85 2.28
CA GLY A 82 24.31 2.00 2.28
C GLY A 82 22.85 1.62 2.52
N PRO A 83 21.88 2.55 2.41
CA PRO A 83 20.47 2.23 2.52
C PRO A 83 19.93 1.54 1.26
N THR A 84 18.90 0.72 1.45
CA THR A 84 17.93 0.32 0.41
C THR A 84 16.58 0.14 1.09
N ILE A 85 15.49 0.11 0.33
CA ILE A 85 14.15 -0.01 0.89
C ILE A 85 13.45 -1.29 0.42
N ARG A 86 12.78 -1.96 1.36
CA ARG A 86 11.78 -2.99 1.10
C ARG A 86 10.44 -2.45 1.56
N VAL A 87 9.52 -2.26 0.62
CA VAL A 87 8.18 -1.75 0.92
C VAL A 87 7.16 -2.40 0.01
N ALA A 88 6.00 -2.74 0.57
CA ALA A 88 4.86 -3.21 -0.20
C ALA A 88 3.57 -2.58 0.35
N GLY A 89 2.63 -2.30 -0.53
CA GLY A 89 1.24 -2.02 -0.16
C GLY A 89 0.38 -3.24 -0.43
N LEU A 90 -0.46 -3.66 0.50
CA LEU A 90 -1.30 -4.85 0.37
C LEU A 90 -2.77 -4.49 0.32
N GLU A 91 -3.44 -4.90 -0.74
CA GLU A 91 -4.87 -4.64 -0.94
C GLU A 91 -5.72 -5.79 -0.43
N LYS A 92 -6.81 -5.44 0.26
CA LYS A 92 -7.77 -6.38 0.83
C LYS A 92 -9.16 -6.31 0.19
N SER A 93 -9.39 -5.30 -0.65
CA SER A 93 -10.66 -5.05 -1.33
C SER A 93 -10.44 -4.34 -2.66
N GLY A 94 -11.49 -4.30 -3.48
CA GLY A 94 -11.52 -3.61 -4.77
C GLY A 94 -11.23 -4.54 -5.95
N ALA A 95 -11.37 -3.98 -7.16
CA ALA A 95 -11.38 -4.73 -8.42
C ALA A 95 -10.16 -5.66 -8.61
N PHE A 96 -8.97 -5.26 -8.15
CA PHE A 96 -7.78 -6.09 -8.24
C PHE A 96 -7.88 -7.34 -7.37
N VAL A 97 -8.40 -7.22 -6.14
CA VAL A 97 -8.55 -8.34 -5.21
C VAL A 97 -9.65 -9.28 -5.69
N GLU A 98 -10.77 -8.73 -6.15
CA GLU A 98 -11.88 -9.49 -6.74
C GLU A 98 -11.41 -10.30 -7.96
N HIS A 99 -10.69 -9.66 -8.88
CA HIS A 99 -10.15 -10.34 -10.05
C HIS A 99 -9.10 -11.39 -9.68
N ALA A 100 -8.18 -11.08 -8.76
CA ALA A 100 -7.18 -12.02 -8.27
C ALA A 100 -7.83 -13.28 -7.68
N ALA A 101 -8.89 -13.12 -6.89
CA ALA A 101 -9.67 -14.24 -6.34
C ALA A 101 -10.33 -15.06 -7.46
N ALA A 102 -10.94 -14.40 -8.45
CA ALA A 102 -11.60 -15.08 -9.57
C ALA A 102 -10.65 -15.93 -10.43
N ILE A 103 -9.36 -15.56 -10.50
CA ILE A 103 -8.35 -16.31 -11.26
C ILE A 103 -7.43 -17.19 -10.40
N GLN A 104 -7.61 -17.23 -9.08
CA GLN A 104 -6.69 -17.86 -8.14
C GLN A 104 -6.34 -19.31 -8.54
N ASP A 105 -7.35 -20.09 -8.96
CA ASP A 105 -7.16 -21.50 -9.33
C ASP A 105 -6.34 -21.70 -10.61
N ARG A 106 -6.22 -20.66 -11.44
CA ARG A 106 -5.39 -20.66 -12.65
C ARG A 106 -3.94 -20.22 -12.37
N VAL A 107 -3.68 -19.62 -11.21
CA VAL A 107 -2.34 -19.18 -10.80
C VAL A 107 -1.69 -20.30 -10.01
N ARG A 108 -0.47 -20.71 -10.37
CA ARG A 108 0.25 -21.76 -9.64
C ARG A 108 0.58 -21.29 -8.22
N SER A 109 0.43 -22.17 -7.21
CA SER A 109 0.85 -21.85 -5.84
C SER A 109 2.36 -21.60 -5.76
N GLY A 110 2.79 -20.60 -4.98
CA GLY A 110 4.18 -20.15 -4.92
C GLY A 110 4.64 -19.37 -6.15
N SER A 111 3.71 -18.82 -6.94
CA SER A 111 4.03 -18.01 -8.13
C SER A 111 3.39 -16.63 -8.06
N PHE A 112 3.84 -15.73 -8.93
CA PHE A 112 3.35 -14.36 -9.01
C PHE A 112 3.16 -13.91 -10.45
N LEU A 113 2.40 -12.84 -10.63
CA LEU A 113 2.20 -12.15 -11.89
C LEU A 113 2.36 -10.65 -11.66
N VAL A 114 3.34 -10.05 -12.34
CA VAL A 114 3.50 -8.59 -12.41
C VAL A 114 2.55 -8.06 -13.48
N LEU A 115 1.64 -7.16 -13.12
CA LEU A 115 0.58 -6.72 -14.02
C LEU A 115 1.05 -5.54 -14.88
N GLY A 116 0.97 -5.70 -16.20
CA GLY A 116 1.09 -4.60 -17.15
C GLY A 116 -0.25 -3.97 -17.51
N ASP A 117 -0.18 -2.76 -18.07
CA ASP A 117 -1.33 -1.93 -18.43
C ASP A 117 -2.32 -2.67 -19.35
N ALA A 118 -1.81 -3.42 -20.33
CA ALA A 118 -2.63 -4.23 -21.24
C ALA A 118 -3.48 -5.28 -20.50
N TYR A 119 -2.92 -5.91 -19.45
CA TYR A 119 -3.64 -6.87 -18.63
C TYR A 119 -4.69 -6.14 -17.76
N ILE A 120 -4.29 -5.05 -17.12
CA ILE A 120 -5.14 -4.27 -16.22
C ILE A 120 -6.37 -3.76 -16.96
N ARG A 121 -6.20 -3.14 -18.12
CA ARG A 121 -7.33 -2.59 -18.92
C ARG A 121 -8.24 -3.67 -19.47
N LYS A 122 -7.68 -4.82 -19.82
CA LYS A 122 -8.47 -5.91 -20.42
C LYS A 122 -9.31 -6.65 -19.39
N TYR A 123 -8.81 -6.83 -18.16
CA TYR A 123 -9.39 -7.78 -17.22
C TYR A 123 -9.80 -7.19 -15.86
N VAL A 124 -9.28 -6.02 -15.46
CA VAL A 124 -9.46 -5.51 -14.08
C VAL A 124 -10.19 -4.19 -14.06
N VAL A 125 -9.63 -3.18 -14.72
CA VAL A 125 -10.19 -1.82 -14.77
C VAL A 125 -10.31 -1.42 -16.23
N PRO A 126 -11.44 -1.76 -16.88
CA PRO A 126 -11.74 -1.27 -18.22
C PRO A 126 -11.71 0.26 -18.20
N ALA A 127 -10.98 0.84 -19.14
CA ALA A 127 -10.87 2.28 -19.30
C ALA A 127 -10.93 2.61 -20.79
N ASP A 128 -11.43 3.80 -21.10
CA ASP A 128 -11.43 4.32 -22.47
C ASP A 128 -9.98 4.47 -22.97
N GLU A 129 -9.80 4.48 -24.30
CA GLU A 129 -8.51 4.44 -25.03
C GLU A 129 -7.63 5.69 -24.84
N SER A 130 -7.63 6.33 -23.66
CA SER A 130 -6.94 7.60 -23.37
C SER A 130 -5.40 7.53 -23.46
N GLY A 131 -4.82 6.40 -23.85
CA GLY A 131 -3.38 6.21 -24.08
C GLY A 131 -2.48 6.41 -22.85
N THR A 132 -3.03 6.74 -21.69
CA THR A 132 -2.29 7.03 -20.46
C THR A 132 -2.11 5.75 -19.65
N THR A 133 -0.87 5.42 -19.28
CA THR A 133 -0.58 4.25 -18.43
C THR A 133 -1.38 4.28 -17.12
N TYR A 134 -1.97 3.15 -16.74
CA TYR A 134 -2.74 2.98 -15.51
C TYR A 134 -1.89 3.39 -14.33
N GLY A 135 -2.42 4.24 -13.45
CA GLY A 135 -1.74 4.62 -12.22
C GLY A 135 -0.51 5.52 -12.38
N GLN A 136 -0.19 5.99 -13.60
CA GLN A 136 1.00 6.80 -13.87
C GLN A 136 1.08 8.07 -13.01
N ASN A 137 -0.05 8.65 -12.65
CA ASN A 137 -0.13 9.89 -11.88
C ASN A 137 -0.67 9.70 -10.46
N THR A 138 -0.67 8.46 -9.95
CA THR A 138 -1.23 8.15 -8.62
C THR A 138 -0.39 7.13 -7.86
N TYR A 139 0.04 6.04 -8.50
CA TYR A 139 0.80 4.97 -7.87
C TYR A 139 2.30 5.29 -7.80
N TYR A 140 3.01 4.73 -6.83
CA TYR A 140 4.48 4.74 -6.81
C TYR A 140 5.05 3.31 -6.72
N GLY A 141 4.25 2.31 -7.09
CA GLY A 141 4.69 0.94 -7.32
C GLY A 141 3.79 0.20 -8.29
N GLN A 142 4.27 -0.96 -8.74
CA GLN A 142 3.62 -1.82 -9.72
C GLN A 142 2.71 -2.84 -9.05
N LYS A 143 1.59 -3.15 -9.69
CA LYS A 143 0.65 -4.17 -9.22
C LYS A 143 1.26 -5.56 -9.43
N VAL A 144 1.23 -6.36 -8.37
CA VAL A 144 1.69 -7.75 -8.36
C VAL A 144 0.62 -8.61 -7.73
N PHE A 145 0.21 -9.64 -8.45
CA PHE A 145 -0.56 -10.74 -7.90
C PHE A 145 0.40 -11.82 -7.42
N PHE A 146 0.19 -12.33 -6.21
CA PHE A 146 1.05 -13.35 -5.64
C PHE A 146 0.21 -14.44 -5.01
N ARG A 147 0.32 -15.66 -5.52
CA ARG A 147 -0.24 -16.84 -4.87
C ARG A 147 0.84 -17.44 -3.97
N ALA A 148 0.68 -17.29 -2.66
CA ALA A 148 1.62 -17.83 -1.68
C ALA A 148 1.72 -19.37 -1.80
N PRO A 149 2.82 -19.99 -1.33
CA PRO A 149 2.93 -21.45 -1.26
C PRO A 149 1.78 -22.11 -0.48
N GLY A 150 1.23 -21.40 0.51
CA GLY A 150 0.08 -21.83 1.29
C GLY A 150 -1.28 -21.72 0.57
N GLY A 151 -1.30 -21.26 -0.69
CA GLY A 151 -2.48 -21.22 -1.56
C GLY A 151 -3.22 -19.88 -1.61
N GLU A 152 -2.98 -19.00 -0.65
CA GLU A 152 -3.58 -17.66 -0.56
C GLU A 152 -3.18 -16.76 -1.72
N MET A 153 -4.12 -15.95 -2.18
CA MET A 153 -3.88 -14.94 -3.20
C MET A 153 -3.76 -13.55 -2.56
N HIS A 154 -2.63 -12.89 -2.82
CA HIS A 154 -2.31 -11.56 -2.34
C HIS A 154 -2.26 -10.59 -3.53
N VAL A 155 -2.79 -9.38 -3.31
CA VAL A 155 -2.61 -8.25 -4.24
C VAL A 155 -1.67 -7.26 -3.58
N ALA A 156 -0.50 -7.09 -4.19
CA ALA A 156 0.53 -6.19 -3.70
C ALA A 156 0.80 -5.06 -4.70
N THR A 157 1.29 -3.96 -4.17
CA THR A 157 1.98 -2.92 -4.93
C THR A 157 3.42 -2.84 -4.46
N ILE A 158 4.36 -3.05 -5.38
CA ILE A 158 5.81 -3.12 -5.08
C ILE A 158 6.52 -2.08 -5.95
N PRO A 159 7.36 -1.21 -5.40
CA PRO A 159 8.01 -0.18 -6.19
C PRO A 159 9.15 -0.74 -7.05
N GLY A 160 9.32 -0.12 -8.21
CA GLY A 160 10.49 -0.31 -9.07
C GLY A 160 11.36 0.95 -9.10
N ARG A 161 12.47 0.88 -9.84
CA ARG A 161 13.33 2.05 -10.11
C ARG A 161 12.72 3.06 -11.09
N SER A 162 11.64 2.69 -11.73
CA SER A 162 10.82 3.59 -12.54
C SER A 162 9.41 3.01 -12.65
N TYR A 163 8.44 3.88 -12.95
CA TYR A 163 7.09 3.44 -13.30
C TYR A 163 6.99 3.15 -14.80
N SER A 164 6.56 1.94 -15.14
CA SER A 164 6.44 1.42 -16.50
C SER A 164 5.03 0.90 -16.76
N ALA A 165 4.57 1.00 -18.00
CA ALA A 165 3.31 0.39 -18.47
C ALA A 165 3.41 -1.13 -18.65
N ASN A 166 4.61 -1.64 -18.87
CA ASN A 166 4.87 -3.06 -19.03
C ASN A 166 6.00 -3.48 -18.08
N PRO A 167 5.77 -3.42 -16.76
CA PRO A 167 6.77 -3.79 -15.77
C PRO A 167 7.10 -5.27 -15.86
N LYS A 168 8.40 -5.57 -15.80
CA LYS A 168 8.94 -6.92 -15.67
C LYS A 168 9.35 -7.19 -14.23
N PRO A 169 9.45 -8.46 -13.82
CA PRO A 169 9.96 -8.82 -12.49
C PRO A 169 11.34 -8.22 -12.20
N GLU A 170 12.19 -8.10 -13.22
CA GLU A 170 13.53 -7.53 -13.14
C GLU A 170 13.54 -6.02 -12.79
N ASP A 171 12.44 -5.31 -13.08
CA ASP A 171 12.31 -3.87 -12.81
C ASP A 171 11.98 -3.57 -11.34
N LEU A 172 11.70 -4.62 -10.55
CA LEU A 172 11.24 -4.57 -9.17
C LEU A 172 12.32 -5.14 -8.22
N PRO A 173 13.22 -4.30 -7.70
CA PRO A 173 14.25 -4.77 -6.78
C PRO A 173 13.63 -5.40 -5.53
N HIS A 174 14.29 -6.46 -5.03
CA HIS A 174 13.84 -7.21 -3.83
C HIS A 174 12.48 -7.90 -3.98
N LEU A 175 11.91 -8.01 -5.18
CA LEU A 175 10.59 -8.61 -5.42
C LEU A 175 10.43 -9.99 -4.76
N ASN A 176 11.34 -10.93 -5.03
CA ASN A 176 11.26 -12.28 -4.48
C ASN A 176 11.31 -12.29 -2.94
N GLU A 177 12.14 -11.43 -2.35
CA GLU A 177 12.26 -11.32 -0.90
C GLU A 177 10.99 -10.73 -0.28
N ILE A 178 10.45 -9.67 -0.89
CA ILE A 178 9.19 -9.05 -0.46
C ILE A 178 8.05 -10.06 -0.50
N LEU A 179 7.91 -10.83 -1.59
CA LEU A 179 6.87 -11.85 -1.72
C LEU A 179 7.05 -13.00 -0.73
N ALA A 180 8.29 -13.44 -0.48
CA ALA A 180 8.58 -14.44 0.54
C ALA A 180 8.13 -13.96 1.92
N LEU A 181 8.49 -12.73 2.30
CA LEU A 181 8.07 -12.12 3.57
C LEU A 181 6.54 -11.99 3.67
N ILE A 182 5.86 -11.59 2.60
CA ILE A 182 4.38 -11.54 2.56
C ILE A 182 3.79 -12.93 2.82
N GLY A 183 4.33 -13.98 2.18
CA GLY A 183 3.88 -15.35 2.38
C GLY A 183 4.12 -15.89 3.80
N GLU A 184 5.16 -15.42 4.49
CA GLU A 184 5.48 -15.82 5.86
C GLU A 184 4.63 -15.10 6.92
N LEU A 185 4.18 -13.86 6.65
CA LEU A 185 3.44 -13.00 7.60
C LEU A 185 1.97 -13.42 7.85
N ARG A 186 1.64 -14.67 7.51
CA ARG A 186 0.35 -15.35 7.62
C ARG A 186 -0.29 -15.13 8.99
N CYS A 187 -1.50 -14.56 9.04
CA CYS A 187 -2.31 -14.58 10.26
C CYS A 187 -3.33 -15.73 10.16
N SER A 188 -3.22 -16.74 11.02
CA SER A 188 -4.21 -17.82 11.12
C SER A 188 -5.54 -17.40 11.79
N MET A 189 -5.65 -16.14 12.25
CA MET A 189 -6.84 -15.64 12.97
C MET A 189 -7.80 -14.79 12.11
N TYR A 190 -7.39 -14.27 10.95
CA TYR A 190 -8.21 -13.39 10.12
C TYR A 190 -7.88 -13.57 8.64
N ASP A 191 -8.87 -13.96 7.83
CA ASP A 191 -8.72 -14.07 6.38
C ASP A 191 -8.16 -12.76 5.79
N ASN A 192 -7.07 -12.86 5.02
CA ASN A 192 -6.41 -11.75 4.32
C ASN A 192 -5.90 -10.58 5.19
N ALA A 193 -5.62 -10.80 6.48
CA ALA A 193 -4.89 -9.82 7.29
C ALA A 193 -3.48 -10.32 7.64
N LEU A 194 -2.45 -9.49 7.46
CA LEU A 194 -1.13 -9.81 7.98
C LEU A 194 -1.10 -9.73 9.51
N ILE A 195 -0.30 -10.56 10.18
CA ILE A 195 -0.18 -10.56 11.65
C ILE A 195 0.03 -9.14 12.22
N PRO A 196 0.99 -8.32 11.74
CA PRO A 196 1.22 -7.00 12.32
C PRO A 196 0.03 -6.05 12.16
N VAL A 197 -0.65 -6.13 11.01
CA VAL A 197 -1.83 -5.30 10.72
C VAL A 197 -3.04 -5.76 11.55
N ALA A 198 -3.26 -7.07 11.66
CA ALA A 198 -4.31 -7.64 12.49
C ALA A 198 -4.09 -7.30 13.98
N LEU A 199 -2.85 -7.38 14.48
CA LEU A 199 -2.49 -7.00 15.84
C LEU A 199 -2.68 -5.51 16.08
N ALA A 200 -2.24 -4.65 15.16
CA ALA A 200 -2.45 -3.21 15.26
C ALA A 200 -3.93 -2.86 15.27
N ASN A 201 -4.73 -3.41 14.34
CA ASN A 201 -6.17 -3.19 14.29
C ASN A 201 -6.87 -3.69 15.56
N LYS A 202 -6.43 -4.83 16.11
CA LYS A 202 -6.94 -5.34 17.39
C LYS A 202 -6.60 -4.43 18.56
N LEU A 203 -5.38 -3.90 18.63
CA LEU A 203 -4.96 -2.94 19.66
C LEU A 203 -5.70 -1.60 19.54
N VAL A 204 -5.91 -1.10 18.33
CA VAL A 204 -6.69 0.12 18.06
C VAL A 204 -8.15 -0.10 18.45
N SER A 205 -8.76 -1.22 18.06
CA SER A 205 -10.12 -1.60 18.47
C SER A 205 -10.26 -1.71 19.99
N LEU A 206 -9.24 -2.21 20.70
CA LEU A 206 -9.20 -2.22 22.16
C LEU A 206 -9.04 -0.80 22.75
N SER A 207 -8.34 0.10 22.05
CA SER A 207 -8.11 1.50 22.44
C SER A 207 -9.31 2.42 22.17
N ASP A 208 -10.23 2.02 21.29
CA ASP A 208 -11.49 2.75 21.05
C ASP A 208 -12.40 2.76 22.27
N PHE A 209 -12.38 1.70 23.10
CA PHE A 209 -13.17 1.64 24.32
C PHE A 209 -12.86 2.77 25.33
N PRO A 210 -11.60 3.04 25.71
CA PRO A 210 -11.27 4.17 26.57
C PRO A 210 -11.42 5.53 25.86
N SER A 211 -11.06 5.62 24.58
CA SER A 211 -11.07 6.89 23.81
C SER A 211 -12.50 7.41 23.57
N GLN A 212 -13.44 6.54 23.22
CA GLN A 212 -14.86 6.89 23.10
C GLN A 212 -15.44 7.38 24.43
N ARG A 213 -15.05 6.79 25.56
CA ARG A 213 -15.51 7.24 26.88
C ARG A 213 -15.01 8.63 27.23
N ILE A 214 -13.76 8.95 26.89
CA ILE A 214 -13.17 10.27 27.12
C ILE A 214 -13.83 11.31 26.22
N LEU A 215 -13.97 11.05 24.91
CA LEU A 215 -14.66 11.93 23.97
C LEU A 215 -16.14 12.14 24.33
N THR A 216 -16.83 11.09 24.77
CA THR A 216 -18.22 11.17 25.24
C THR A 216 -18.34 11.97 26.53
N ALA A 217 -17.41 11.79 27.47
CA ALA A 217 -17.38 12.56 28.72
C ALA A 217 -17.12 14.05 28.45
N PHE A 218 -16.20 14.35 27.54
CA PHE A 218 -15.86 15.71 27.13
C PHE A 218 -17.06 16.39 26.43
N ALA A 219 -17.66 15.73 25.42
CA ALA A 219 -18.82 16.27 24.71
C ALA A 219 -20.04 16.49 25.63
N ARG A 220 -20.26 15.63 26.62
CA ARG A 220 -21.30 15.80 27.63
C ARG A 220 -21.03 16.95 28.61
N GLN A 221 -19.76 17.30 28.83
CA GLN A 221 -19.39 18.47 29.62
C GLN A 221 -19.63 19.76 28.84
N THR A 222 -19.30 19.80 27.55
CA THR A 222 -19.50 21.00 26.72
C THR A 222 -20.96 21.25 26.36
N ALA A 223 -21.78 20.20 26.22
CA ALA A 223 -23.21 20.31 25.92
C ALA A 223 -24.10 20.67 27.13
N LYS A 224 -23.52 20.90 28.31
CA LYS A 224 -24.21 21.37 29.53
C LYS A 224 -24.04 22.88 29.79
N THR A 225 -23.59 23.62 28.78
CA THR A 225 -23.57 25.09 28.74
C THR A 225 -24.56 25.56 27.70
#